data_AF-K1TA45-F1
#
_entry.id   AF-K1TA45-F1
#
_cell.length_a   1.000
_cell.length_b   1.000
_cell.length_c   1.000
_cell.angle_alpha   90.00
_cell.angle_beta   90.00
_cell.angle_gamma   90.00
#
_symmetry.space_group_name_H-M   'P 1'
#
loop_
_entity.id
_entity.type
_entity.pdbx_description
1 polymer ?
#
loop_
_entity_poly.entity_id
_entity_poly.type
_entity_poly.pdbx_seq_one_letter_code
_entity_poly.pdbx_strand_id
1 'polypeptide(L)'
;DMFDYVGLFSAAIMPNKDVKSPIYDNLEAKLKTQFAKKPALYYIAIGDKDFLFQANNEYRKMLDEKGYKYEYYETGEGHIWKNWRIYLTEFAPKIFK
;
A
#
# COMPACT_ATOMS: atom_id res chain seq x y z
N ASP A 1 -12.13 11.14 -0.59
CA ASP A 1 -11.88 12.60 -0.53
C ASP A 1 -11.30 13.00 0.82
N MET A 2 -11.34 12.12 1.83
CA MET A 2 -10.83 12.38 3.18
C MET A 2 -9.30 12.42 3.29
N PHE A 3 -8.57 11.65 2.47
CA PHE A 3 -7.12 11.52 2.59
C PHE A 3 -6.45 11.61 1.21
N ASP A 4 -5.60 12.62 1.05
CA ASP A 4 -4.79 12.80 -0.16
C ASP A 4 -3.43 12.09 -0.09
N TYR A 5 -3.00 11.69 1.12
CA TYR A 5 -1.74 10.99 1.35
C TYR A 5 -2.03 9.63 1.99
N VAL A 6 -1.58 8.55 1.35
CA VAL A 6 -1.83 7.17 1.80
C VAL A 6 -0.49 6.44 1.91
N GLY A 7 -0.20 5.88 3.08
CA GLY A 7 1.01 5.08 3.33
C GLY A 7 0.68 3.64 3.73
N LEU A 8 1.14 2.67 2.94
CA LEU A 8 0.98 1.24 3.16
C LEU A 8 2.33 0.66 3.60
N PHE A 9 2.45 0.33 4.90
CA PHE A 9 3.68 -0.17 5.51
C PHE A 9 3.51 -1.65 5.83
N SER A 10 4.21 -2.55 5.13
CA SER A 10 4.03 -4.00 5.24
C SER A 10 2.54 -4.40 5.22
N ALA A 11 1.76 -3.84 4.28
CA ALA A 11 0.31 -3.93 4.34
C ALA A 11 -0.22 -5.31 3.96
N ALA A 12 -1.18 -5.81 4.74
CA ALA A 12 -2.00 -6.95 4.35
C ALA A 12 -3.09 -6.45 3.37
N ILE A 13 -2.95 -6.80 2.09
CA ILE A 13 -3.82 -6.27 1.02
C ILE A 13 -5.18 -6.98 0.97
N MET A 14 -5.17 -8.30 1.10
CA MET A 14 -6.37 -9.14 1.08
C MET A 14 -6.52 -9.84 2.43
N PRO A 15 -7.76 -10.07 2.88
CA PRO A 15 -7.98 -10.77 4.13
C PRO A 15 -7.68 -12.26 3.98
N ASN A 16 -7.61 -12.97 5.11
CA ASN A 16 -7.60 -14.43 5.08
C ASN A 16 -8.85 -14.98 4.37
N LYS A 17 -8.70 -16.13 3.71
CA LYS A 17 -9.75 -16.75 2.87
C LYS A 17 -11.08 -17.00 3.61
N ASP A 18 -11.02 -17.17 4.92
CA ASP A 18 -12.19 -17.44 5.76
C ASP A 18 -12.92 -16.17 6.23
N VAL A 19 -12.33 -14.99 6.00
CA VAL A 19 -12.92 -13.70 6.39
C VAL A 19 -13.80 -13.19 5.25
N LYS A 20 -15.11 -13.22 5.47
CA LYS A 20 -16.09 -12.54 4.62
C LYS A 20 -16.52 -11.25 5.30
N SER A 21 -16.09 -10.11 4.76
CA SER A 21 -16.55 -8.80 5.21
C SER A 21 -16.79 -7.89 4.00
N PRO A 22 -17.91 -7.13 3.98
CA PRO A 22 -18.22 -6.18 2.91
C PRO A 22 -17.13 -5.12 2.66
N ILE A 23 -16.22 -4.92 3.62
CA ILE A 23 -15.07 -4.02 3.47
C ILE A 23 -14.08 -4.52 2.40
N TYR A 24 -13.98 -5.83 2.20
CA TYR A 24 -13.07 -6.46 1.22
C TYR A 24 -13.75 -6.75 -0.12
N ASP A 25 -15.08 -6.66 -0.18
CA ASP A 25 -15.82 -6.73 -1.43
C ASP A 25 -15.52 -5.51 -2.30
N ASN A 26 -15.59 -5.70 -3.63
CA ASN A 26 -15.46 -4.63 -4.62
C ASN A 26 -14.16 -3.81 -4.51
N LEU A 27 -13.04 -4.44 -4.11
CA LEU A 27 -11.73 -3.80 -4.00
C LEU A 27 -11.40 -2.99 -5.27
N GLU A 28 -11.63 -3.55 -6.45
CA GLU A 28 -11.37 -2.87 -7.72
C GLU A 28 -12.18 -1.57 -7.88
N ALA A 29 -13.47 -1.57 -7.54
CA ALA A 29 -14.30 -0.38 -7.63
C ALA A 29 -13.86 0.69 -6.61
N LYS A 30 -13.44 0.27 -5.41
CA LYS A 30 -12.92 1.15 -4.37
C LYS A 30 -11.58 1.78 -4.79
N LEU A 31 -10.65 0.98 -5.33
CA LEU A 31 -9.38 1.47 -5.87
C LEU A 31 -9.60 2.42 -7.05
N LYS A 32 -10.49 2.07 -7.98
CA LYS A 32 -10.86 2.97 -9.08
C LYS A 32 -11.36 4.31 -8.58
N THR A 33 -12.23 4.29 -7.57
CA THR A 33 -12.72 5.52 -6.94
C THR A 33 -11.58 6.30 -6.27
N GLN A 34 -10.71 5.62 -5.53
CA GLN A 34 -9.57 6.23 -4.84
C GLN A 34 -8.63 6.92 -5.83
N PHE A 35 -8.19 6.23 -6.89
CA PHE A 35 -7.27 6.80 -7.88
C PHE A 35 -7.94 7.81 -8.82
N ALA A 36 -9.25 7.72 -9.06
CA ALA A 36 -10.00 8.77 -9.75
C ALA A 36 -10.02 10.09 -8.97
N LYS A 37 -9.90 10.05 -7.64
CA LYS A 37 -9.75 11.24 -6.78
C LYS A 37 -8.33 11.80 -6.77
N LYS A 38 -7.36 11.14 -7.43
CA LYS A 38 -5.98 11.59 -7.62
C LYS A 38 -5.29 11.92 -6.29
N PRO A 39 -5.04 10.92 -5.43
CA PRO A 39 -4.28 11.14 -4.20
C PRO A 39 -2.94 11.80 -4.55
N ALA A 40 -2.54 12.80 -3.75
CA ALA A 40 -1.26 13.48 -3.89
C ALA A 40 -0.07 12.53 -3.68
N LEU A 41 -0.23 11.54 -2.79
CA LEU A 41 0.76 10.50 -2.56
C LEU A 41 0.09 9.16 -2.25
N TYR A 42 0.51 8.12 -2.97
CA TYR A 42 0.20 6.74 -2.65
C TYR A 42 1.54 6.01 -2.47
N TYR A 43 1.88 5.65 -1.24
CA TYR A 43 3.19 5.16 -0.86
C TYR A 43 3.11 3.72 -0.37
N ILE A 44 3.91 2.83 -0.94
CA ILE A 44 3.97 1.41 -0.58
C ILE A 44 5.38 1.10 -0.12
N ALA A 45 5.53 0.59 1.10
CA ALA A 45 6.82 0.17 1.63
C ALA A 45 6.76 -1.20 2.31
N ILE A 46 7.74 -2.05 2.03
CA ILE A 46 7.80 -3.42 2.54
C ILE A 46 9.22 -3.98 2.56
N GLY A 47 9.46 -4.95 3.45
CA GLY A 47 10.71 -5.70 3.52
C GLY A 47 10.76 -6.85 2.51
N ASP A 48 11.92 -7.11 1.93
CA ASP A 48 12.17 -8.20 0.96
C ASP A 48 11.95 -9.61 1.52
N LYS A 49 12.03 -9.76 2.85
CA LYS A 49 11.78 -11.00 3.60
C LYS A 49 10.47 -10.95 4.40
N ASP A 50 9.61 -9.97 4.13
CA ASP A 50 8.28 -9.91 4.75
C ASP A 50 7.41 -11.04 4.17
N PHE A 51 6.63 -11.71 5.02
CA PHE A 51 5.72 -12.76 4.56
C PHE A 51 4.60 -12.20 3.67
N LEU A 52 4.39 -10.88 3.65
CA LEU A 52 3.45 -10.17 2.78
C LEU A 52 4.10 -9.65 1.48
N PHE A 53 5.39 -9.91 1.25
CA PHE A 53 6.14 -9.37 0.11
C PHE A 53 5.50 -9.75 -1.23
N GLN A 54 5.18 -11.03 -1.42
CA GLN A 54 4.53 -11.49 -2.65
C GLN A 54 3.15 -10.84 -2.86
N ALA A 55 2.33 -10.74 -1.81
CA ALA A 55 1.01 -10.11 -1.90
C ALA A 55 1.12 -8.62 -2.29
N ASN A 56 2.14 -7.91 -1.79
CA ASN A 56 2.40 -6.52 -2.17
C ASN A 56 2.93 -6.42 -3.61
N ASN A 57 3.74 -7.37 -4.08
CA ASN A 57 4.16 -7.40 -5.48
C ASN A 57 2.99 -7.64 -6.44
N GLU A 58 2.09 -8.55 -6.11
CA GLU A 58 0.86 -8.81 -6.88
C GLU A 58 -0.04 -7.57 -6.88
N TYR A 59 -0.18 -6.90 -5.73
CA TYR A 59 -0.92 -5.65 -5.64
C TYR A 59 -0.32 -4.53 -6.49
N ARG A 60 1.00 -4.33 -6.41
CA ARG A 60 1.71 -3.34 -7.24
C ARG A 60 1.55 -3.61 -8.73
N LYS A 61 1.68 -4.86 -9.15
CA LYS A 61 1.43 -5.27 -10.54
C LYS A 61 0.01 -4.89 -11.00
N MET A 62 -1.01 -5.13 -10.16
CA MET A 62 -2.38 -4.72 -10.44
C MET A 62 -2.52 -3.19 -10.58
N LEU A 63 -1.82 -2.42 -9.75
CA LEU A 63 -1.80 -0.95 -9.87
C LEU A 63 -1.12 -0.51 -11.18
N ASP A 64 0.00 -1.13 -11.55
CA ASP A 64 0.74 -0.86 -12.79
C ASP A 64 -0.13 -1.13 -14.02
N GLU A 65 -0.80 -2.28 -14.08
CA GLU A 65 -1.72 -2.67 -15.16
C GLU A 65 -2.87 -1.67 -15.36
N LYS A 66 -3.29 -0.99 -14.28
CA LYS A 66 -4.35 0.02 -14.29
C LYS A 66 -3.83 1.44 -14.48
N GLY A 67 -2.51 1.63 -14.56
CA GLY A 67 -1.88 2.95 -14.66
C GLY A 67 -2.02 3.80 -13.40
N TYR A 68 -2.22 3.17 -12.24
CA TYR A 68 -2.32 3.86 -10.96
C TYR A 68 -0.93 4.17 -10.42
N LYS A 69 -0.65 5.46 -10.24
CA LYS A 69 0.68 5.93 -9.80
C LYS A 69 0.85 5.75 -8.29
N TYR A 70 1.97 5.17 -7.89
CA TYR A 70 2.40 5.04 -6.50
C TYR A 70 3.92 5.18 -6.40
N GLU A 71 4.40 5.51 -5.20
CA GLU A 71 5.81 5.41 -4.84
C GLU A 71 6.07 4.08 -4.11
N TYR A 72 7.22 3.47 -4.38
CA TYR A 72 7.61 2.19 -3.79
C TYR A 72 8.95 2.29 -3.08
N TYR A 73 9.03 1.72 -1.87
CA TYR A 73 10.26 1.66 -1.09
C TYR A 73 10.44 0.28 -0.48
N GLU A 74 11.51 -0.40 -0.90
CA GLU A 74 11.85 -1.72 -0.41
C GLU A 74 13.01 -1.64 0.59
N THR A 75 12.91 -2.38 1.69
CA THR A 75 14.03 -2.55 2.63
C THR A 75 14.41 -4.02 2.74
N GLY A 76 15.58 -4.28 3.32
CA GLY A 76 15.89 -5.62 3.78
C GLY A 76 14.98 -6.08 4.94
N GLU A 77 15.05 -7.37 5.24
CA GLU A 77 14.37 -8.01 6.38
C GLU A 77 12.85 -8.06 6.19
N GLY A 78 12.10 -8.26 7.27
CA GLY A 78 10.69 -8.64 7.18
C GLY A 78 9.74 -7.71 7.92
N HIS A 79 8.73 -8.34 8.51
CA HIS A 79 7.59 -7.70 9.15
C HIS A 79 7.92 -7.20 10.56
N ILE A 80 8.75 -6.15 10.65
CA ILE A 80 9.32 -5.68 11.92
C ILE A 80 9.20 -4.17 12.12
N TRP A 81 9.06 -3.76 13.38
CA TRP A 81 8.98 -2.35 13.79
C TRP A 81 10.15 -1.48 13.31
N LYS A 82 11.35 -2.07 13.14
CA LYS A 82 12.51 -1.34 12.60
C LYS A 82 12.21 -0.78 11.21
N ASN A 83 11.64 -1.60 10.34
CA ASN A 83 11.27 -1.23 8.98
C ASN A 83 10.18 -0.15 9.00
N TRP A 84 9.16 -0.28 9.86
CA TRP A 84 8.10 0.73 9.94
C TRP A 84 8.59 2.10 10.42
N ARG A 85 9.60 2.15 11.31
CA ARG A 85 10.24 3.41 11.68
C ARG A 85 10.94 4.08 10.50
N ILE A 86 11.62 3.28 9.66
CA ILE A 86 12.25 3.77 8.43
C ILE A 86 11.18 4.32 7.49
N TYR A 87 10.11 3.55 7.24
CA TYR A 87 9.05 3.95 6.31
C TYR A 87 8.36 5.24 6.73
N LEU A 88 8.07 5.40 8.02
CA LEU A 88 7.51 6.64 8.55
C LEU A 88 8.47 7.82 8.37
N THR A 89 9.77 7.60 8.58
CA THR A 89 10.80 8.63 8.41
C THR A 89 10.96 9.06 6.95
N GLU A 90 10.79 8.15 6.00
CA GLU A 90 10.80 8.46 4.57
C GLU A 90 9.48 9.09 4.09
N PHE A 91 8.35 8.67 4.66
CA PHE A 91 7.01 9.12 4.27
C PHE A 91 6.65 10.50 4.82
N ALA A 92 6.91 10.76 6.10
CA ALA A 92 6.47 11.99 6.77
C ALA A 92 7.01 13.28 6.12
N PRO A 93 8.26 13.34 5.61
CA PRO A 93 8.74 14.50 4.89
C PRO A 93 8.10 14.70 3.51
N LYS A 94 7.32 13.74 2.97
CA LYS A 94 6.70 13.81 1.64
C LYS A 94 5.27 14.35 1.66
N ILE A 95 4.61 14.34 2.83
CA ILE A 95 3.23 14.79 2.96
C ILE A 95 3.15 16.31 3.22
N PHE A 96 2.03 16.94 2.82
CA PHE A 96 1.74 18.38 2.96
C PHE A 96 2.75 19.33 2.28
N LYS A 97 3.36 18.87 1.18
CA LYS A 97 4.11 19.74 0.27
C LYS A 97 3.21 20.40 -0.75
#